data_AF-A0A7X4FGX2-F1
#
_entry.id   AF-A0A7X4FGX2-F1
#
_cell.length_a   1.000
_cell.length_b   1.000
_cell.length_c   1.000
_cell.angle_alpha   90.00
_cell.angle_beta   90.00
_cell.angle_gamma   90.00
#
_symmetry.space_group_name_H-M   'P 1'
#
loop_
_entity.id
_entity.type
_entity.pdbx_description
1 polymer ?
#
loop_
_entity_poly.entity_id
_entity_poly.type
_entity_poly.pdbx_seq_one_letter_code
_entity_poly.pdbx_strand_id
1 'polypeptide(L)'
;MQSDSTSGHVASVQTQNGNFRLDAVTVDEQVHHVLSINGCVIASSSSNLEIALADLALSGISPGQRYADVLIGGLGLGVTLRQVLKHRAVQSVCVVEIEPQIVEWNRTFLTNADLLNDARVELIVGDFCSYVQGSPRNYHGIAMHIDVGPDQVARAGNRQAY
;
A
#
# COMPACT_ATOMS: atom_id res chain seq x y z
N MET A 1 -32.65 -5.66 4.40
CA MET A 1 -32.49 -4.31 3.81
C MET A 1 -31.29 -4.42 2.90
N GLN A 2 -31.49 -4.46 1.58
CA GLN A 2 -30.39 -4.47 0.61
C GLN A 2 -29.81 -3.06 0.59
N SER A 3 -28.54 -2.91 0.95
CA SER A 3 -27.83 -1.64 0.79
C SER A 3 -27.60 -1.41 -0.69
N ASP A 4 -28.18 -0.34 -1.24
CA ASP A 4 -27.85 0.11 -2.59
C ASP A 4 -26.42 0.63 -2.58
N SER A 5 -25.52 -0.09 -3.27
CA SER A 5 -24.15 0.36 -3.49
C SER A 5 -24.05 1.06 -4.85
N THR A 6 -23.43 2.24 -4.87
CA THR A 6 -23.17 2.96 -6.13
C THR A 6 -21.67 2.99 -6.38
N SER A 7 -21.24 2.60 -7.58
CA SER A 7 -19.83 2.62 -7.99
C SER A 7 -19.59 3.71 -9.04
N GLY A 8 -18.53 4.49 -8.86
CA GLY A 8 -18.12 5.59 -9.74
C GLY A 8 -16.65 5.50 -10.09
N HIS A 9 -16.32 5.82 -11.33
CA HIS A 9 -14.94 5.90 -11.79
C HIS A 9 -14.25 7.16 -11.25
N VAL A 10 -13.04 7.01 -10.71
CA VAL A 10 -12.22 8.14 -10.22
C VAL A 10 -11.09 8.44 -11.21
N ALA A 11 -10.24 7.45 -11.50
CA ALA A 11 -9.11 7.61 -12.41
C ALA A 11 -8.64 6.26 -12.98
N SER A 12 -7.99 6.30 -14.13
CA SER A 12 -7.26 5.15 -14.68
C SER A 12 -5.99 5.59 -15.39
N VAL A 13 -5.04 4.68 -15.50
CA VAL A 13 -3.81 4.88 -16.27
C VAL A 13 -3.37 3.56 -16.88
N GLN A 14 -2.91 3.63 -18.14
CA GLN A 14 -2.17 2.53 -18.75
C GLN A 14 -0.68 2.82 -18.61
N THR A 15 0.06 1.91 -17.98
CA THR A 15 1.53 2.00 -17.89
C THR A 15 2.18 0.72 -18.39
N GLN A 16 3.51 0.67 -18.34
CA GLN A 16 4.27 -0.56 -18.60
C GLN A 16 3.99 -1.67 -17.58
N ASN A 17 3.48 -1.34 -16.40
CA ASN A 17 3.20 -2.29 -15.32
C ASN A 17 1.78 -2.86 -15.39
N GLY A 18 0.88 -2.26 -16.17
CA GLY A 18 -0.51 -2.71 -16.33
C GLY A 18 -1.47 -1.53 -16.49
N ASN A 19 -2.76 -1.87 -16.63
CA ASN A 19 -3.83 -0.89 -16.56
C ASN A 19 -4.30 -0.76 -15.12
N PHE A 20 -3.99 0.37 -14.47
CA PHE A 20 -4.44 0.66 -13.13
C PHE A 20 -5.74 1.46 -13.17
N ARG A 21 -6.63 1.16 -12.24
CA ARG A 21 -7.90 1.87 -12.10
C ARG A 21 -8.27 2.06 -10.65
N LEU A 22 -8.65 3.28 -10.32
CA LEU A 22 -9.20 3.70 -9.05
C LEU A 22 -10.70 3.98 -9.23
N ASP A 23 -11.52 3.30 -8.45
CA ASP A 23 -12.96 3.52 -8.38
C ASP A 23 -13.36 3.90 -6.96
N ALA A 24 -14.48 4.61 -6.83
CA ALA A 24 -15.13 4.94 -5.58
C ALA A 24 -16.44 4.15 -5.48
N VAL A 25 -16.66 3.47 -4.36
CA VAL A 25 -17.84 2.68 -4.05
C VAL A 25 -18.48 3.25 -2.80
N THR A 26 -19.73 3.70 -2.91
CA THR A 26 -20.50 4.20 -1.77
C THR A 26 -21.34 3.06 -1.19
N VAL A 27 -21.17 2.80 0.11
CA VAL A 27 -21.96 1.84 0.88
C VAL A 27 -22.37 2.52 2.18
N ASP A 28 -23.68 2.51 2.52
CA ASP A 28 -24.21 3.14 3.74
C ASP A 28 -23.72 4.60 3.92
N GLU A 29 -23.77 5.39 2.84
CA GLU A 29 -23.30 6.78 2.75
C GLU A 29 -21.78 6.99 2.96
N GLN A 30 -21.00 5.91 3.12
CA GLN A 30 -19.54 5.96 3.23
C GLN A 30 -18.89 5.66 1.88
N VAL A 31 -17.92 6.48 1.49
CA VAL A 31 -17.15 6.27 0.26
C VAL A 31 -15.92 5.43 0.55
N HIS A 32 -15.78 4.33 -0.19
CA HIS A 32 -14.62 3.45 -0.18
C HIS A 32 -13.92 3.49 -1.53
N HIS A 33 -12.60 3.41 -1.53
CA HIS A 33 -11.81 3.36 -2.75
C HIS A 33 -11.40 1.92 -3.04
N VAL A 34 -11.46 1.55 -4.31
CA VAL A 34 -11.02 0.25 -4.82
C VAL A 34 -9.96 0.49 -5.87
N LEU A 35 -8.79 -0.12 -5.67
CA LEU A 35 -7.70 -0.12 -6.63
C LEU A 35 -7.67 -1.48 -7.35
N SER A 36 -7.61 -1.43 -8.67
CA SER A 36 -7.48 -2.62 -9.51
C SER A 36 -6.37 -2.46 -10.53
N ILE A 37 -5.80 -3.60 -10.94
CA ILE A 37 -4.83 -3.73 -12.03
C ILE A 37 -5.32 -4.80 -13.01
N ASN A 38 -5.39 -4.46 -14.29
CA ASN A 38 -5.88 -5.37 -15.35
C ASN A 38 -7.26 -6.01 -15.01
N GLY A 39 -8.12 -5.26 -14.31
CA GLY A 39 -9.44 -5.72 -13.87
C GLY A 39 -9.43 -6.58 -12.59
N CYS A 40 -8.27 -6.86 -12.00
CA CYS A 40 -8.14 -7.57 -10.74
C CYS A 40 -8.05 -6.58 -9.58
N VAL A 41 -8.91 -6.71 -8.56
CA VAL A 41 -8.86 -5.87 -7.36
C VAL A 41 -7.63 -6.24 -6.54
N ILE A 42 -6.81 -5.24 -6.21
CA ILE A 42 -5.58 -5.40 -5.43
C ILE A 42 -5.59 -4.67 -4.10
N ALA A 43 -6.47 -3.67 -3.91
CA ALA A 43 -6.64 -3.03 -2.61
C ALA A 43 -8.04 -2.44 -2.48
N SER A 44 -8.54 -2.41 -1.25
CA SER A 44 -9.78 -1.72 -0.89
C SER A 44 -9.61 -0.95 0.40
N SER A 45 -10.07 0.31 0.44
CA SER A 45 -9.98 1.11 1.67
C SER A 45 -10.92 0.63 2.78
N SER A 46 -11.86 -0.28 2.46
CA SER A 46 -12.72 -0.97 3.44
C SER A 46 -12.18 -2.33 3.89
N SER A 47 -11.08 -2.80 3.29
CA SER A 47 -10.50 -4.09 3.64
C SER A 47 -9.70 -4.01 4.95
N ASN A 48 -9.81 -5.07 5.76
CA ASN A 48 -9.02 -5.22 6.98
C ASN A 48 -7.65 -5.85 6.73
N LEU A 49 -7.37 -6.34 5.50
CA LEU A 49 -6.10 -6.97 5.15
C LEU A 49 -4.92 -6.03 5.40
N GLU A 50 -5.04 -4.78 4.98
CA GLU A 50 -4.00 -3.77 5.05
C GLU A 50 -3.68 -3.37 6.51
N ILE A 51 -4.68 -3.41 7.38
CA ILE A 51 -4.54 -3.23 8.83
C ILE A 51 -3.85 -4.45 9.44
N ALA A 52 -4.32 -5.66 9.13
CA ALA A 52 -3.73 -6.90 9.65
C ALA A 52 -2.27 -7.06 9.20
N LEU A 53 -1.94 -6.67 7.97
CA LEU A 53 -0.58 -6.70 7.44
C LEU A 53 0.33 -5.69 8.17
N ALA A 54 -0.18 -4.49 8.44
CA ALA A 54 0.54 -3.51 9.25
C ALA A 54 0.78 -4.04 10.67
N ASP A 55 -0.24 -4.59 11.31
CA ASP A 55 -0.13 -5.13 12.68
C ASP A 55 0.85 -6.32 12.74
N LEU A 56 0.89 -7.17 11.71
CA LEU A 56 1.86 -8.26 11.59
C LEU A 56 3.29 -7.71 11.46
N ALA A 57 3.52 -6.70 10.62
CA ALA A 57 4.83 -6.06 10.51
C ALA A 57 5.27 -5.42 11.84
N LEU A 58 4.35 -4.79 12.56
CA LEU A 58 4.60 -4.18 13.87
C LEU A 58 4.86 -5.22 14.97
N SER A 59 4.36 -6.44 14.83
CA SER A 59 4.57 -7.51 15.83
C SER A 59 6.04 -7.94 15.97
N GLY A 60 6.88 -7.63 14.98
CA GLY A 60 8.33 -7.81 15.06
C GLY A 60 9.04 -6.81 15.99
N ILE A 61 8.35 -5.75 16.42
CA ILE A 61 8.90 -4.72 17.32
C ILE A 61 8.81 -5.21 18.76
N SER A 62 9.96 -5.25 19.44
CA SER A 62 10.01 -5.76 20.82
C SER A 62 9.27 -4.84 21.80
N PRO A 63 8.60 -5.38 22.83
CA PRO A 63 8.03 -4.58 23.90
C PRO A 63 9.07 -3.65 24.53
N GLY A 64 8.76 -2.35 24.63
CA GLY A 64 9.67 -1.34 25.19
C GLY A 64 10.69 -0.76 24.20
N GLN A 65 10.74 -1.26 22.97
CA GLN A 65 11.57 -0.69 21.91
C GLN A 65 11.12 0.75 21.59
N ARG A 66 12.08 1.67 21.56
CA ARG A 66 11.83 3.11 21.37
C ARG A 66 12.01 3.59 19.94
N TYR A 67 12.65 2.77 19.10
CA TYR A 67 12.96 3.07 17.71
C TYR A 67 12.72 1.82 16.86
N ALA A 68 11.93 1.96 15.81
CA ALA A 68 11.66 0.92 14.83
C ALA A 68 11.66 1.51 13.42
N ASP A 69 12.26 0.73 12.53
CA ASP A 69 12.30 0.93 11.09
C ASP A 69 11.37 -0.07 10.44
N VAL A 70 10.43 0.39 9.64
CA VAL A 70 9.48 -0.47 8.93
C VAL A 70 9.65 -0.30 7.42
N LEU A 71 9.65 -1.42 6.70
CA LEU A 71 9.62 -1.44 5.24
C LEU A 71 8.21 -1.79 4.78
N ILE A 72 7.69 -1.02 3.83
CA ILE A 72 6.42 -1.28 3.15
C ILE A 72 6.70 -1.50 1.66
N GLY A 73 6.36 -2.69 1.16
CA GLY A 73 6.35 -2.98 -0.27
C GLY A 73 4.96 -2.80 -0.84
N GLY A 74 4.80 -1.83 -1.74
CA GLY A 74 3.52 -1.38 -2.28
C GLY A 74 2.87 -0.30 -1.41
N LEU A 75 2.44 0.80 -2.03
CA LEU A 75 1.72 1.87 -1.35
C LEU A 75 0.21 1.62 -1.35
N GLY A 76 -0.32 1.10 -2.46
CA GLY A 76 -1.75 0.86 -2.64
C GLY A 76 -2.59 2.10 -2.32
N LEU A 77 -3.54 1.96 -1.40
CA LEU A 77 -4.42 3.05 -0.96
C LEU A 77 -3.90 3.80 0.28
N GLY A 78 -2.66 3.52 0.72
CA GLY A 78 -2.02 4.17 1.88
C GLY A 78 -2.49 3.67 3.25
N VAL A 79 -3.39 2.68 3.31
CA VAL A 79 -3.97 2.17 4.57
C VAL A 79 -2.91 1.55 5.49
N THR A 80 -2.04 0.70 4.95
CA THR A 80 -0.95 0.07 5.71
C THR A 80 0.01 1.13 6.26
N LEU A 81 0.43 2.10 5.45
CA LEU A 81 1.27 3.21 5.89
C LEU A 81 0.61 3.99 7.03
N ARG A 82 -0.66 4.35 6.87
CA ARG A 82 -1.44 5.07 7.89
C ARG A 82 -1.48 4.30 9.21
N GLN A 83 -1.63 2.98 9.15
CA GLN A 83 -1.66 2.14 10.35
C GLN A 83 -0.28 2.04 11.01
N VAL A 84 0.78 1.81 10.24
CA VAL A 84 2.17 1.75 10.74
C VAL A 84 2.55 3.06 11.45
N LEU A 85 2.22 4.22 10.88
CA LEU A 85 2.57 5.53 11.44
C LEU A 85 1.90 5.86 12.78
N LYS A 86 0.83 5.13 13.17
CA LYS A 86 0.22 5.25 14.50
C LYS A 86 1.08 4.63 15.61
N HIS A 87 1.99 3.72 15.28
CA HIS A 87 2.78 3.02 16.28
C HIS A 87 3.92 3.90 16.81
N ARG A 88 3.90 4.21 18.11
CA ARG A 88 4.82 5.17 18.75
C ARG A 88 6.32 4.88 18.59
N ALA A 89 6.70 3.61 18.42
CA ALA A 89 8.10 3.24 18.25
C ALA A 89 8.60 3.47 16.83
N VAL A 90 7.71 3.64 15.85
CA VAL A 90 8.07 3.82 14.44
C VAL A 90 8.64 5.22 14.24
N GLN A 91 9.92 5.25 13.88
CA GLN A 91 10.68 6.48 13.64
C GLN A 91 11.11 6.62 12.18
N SER A 92 11.12 5.52 11.41
CA SER A 92 11.26 5.56 9.96
C SER A 92 10.37 4.52 9.30
N VAL A 93 9.78 4.90 8.17
CA VAL A 93 9.05 4.00 7.28
C VAL A 93 9.58 4.22 5.87
N CYS A 94 10.12 3.17 5.27
CA CYS A 94 10.46 3.17 3.85
C CYS A 94 9.30 2.55 3.08
N VAL A 95 8.74 3.27 2.11
CA VAL A 95 7.70 2.76 1.22
C VAL A 95 8.29 2.63 -0.18
N VAL A 96 8.21 1.44 -0.76
CA VAL A 96 8.66 1.20 -2.14
C VAL A 96 7.43 0.89 -2.99
N GLU A 97 7.10 1.82 -3.88
CA GLU A 97 5.97 1.70 -4.81
C GLU A 97 6.50 1.72 -6.24
N ILE A 98 6.10 0.76 -7.06
CA ILE A 98 6.61 0.64 -8.43
C ILE A 98 5.95 1.64 -9.38
N GLU A 99 4.72 2.06 -9.09
CA GLU A 99 3.90 2.87 -9.99
C GLU A 99 3.78 4.32 -9.50
N PRO A 100 4.49 5.28 -10.15
CA PRO A 100 4.39 6.69 -9.81
C PRO A 100 2.95 7.23 -9.82
N GLN A 101 2.06 6.68 -10.66
CA GLN A 101 0.68 7.14 -10.69
C GLN A 101 -0.09 6.81 -9.40
N ILE A 102 0.22 5.69 -8.73
CA ILE A 102 -0.39 5.32 -7.44
C ILE A 102 0.03 6.30 -6.35
N VAL A 103 1.28 6.76 -6.39
CA VAL A 103 1.76 7.82 -5.49
C VAL A 103 0.97 9.11 -5.72
N GLU A 104 0.78 9.51 -6.98
CA GLU A 104 0.06 10.74 -7.30
C GLU A 104 -1.41 10.67 -6.87
N TRP A 105 -2.07 9.53 -7.08
CA TRP A 105 -3.44 9.31 -6.60
C TRP A 105 -3.54 9.34 -5.08
N ASN A 106 -2.50 8.88 -4.36
CA ASN A 106 -2.43 9.04 -2.93
C ASN A 106 -2.39 10.52 -2.52
N ARG A 107 -1.65 11.37 -3.23
CA ARG A 107 -1.59 12.81 -2.93
C ARG A 107 -2.88 13.55 -3.26
N THR A 108 -3.55 13.14 -4.32
CA THR A 108 -4.69 13.87 -4.91
C THR A 108 -6.02 13.26 -4.48
N PHE A 109 -6.42 12.14 -5.09
CA PHE A 109 -7.75 11.55 -4.92
C PHE A 109 -7.97 10.92 -3.55
N LEU A 110 -6.93 10.35 -2.93
CA LEU A 110 -7.02 9.68 -1.63
C LEU A 110 -6.62 10.58 -0.46
N THR A 111 -6.24 11.83 -0.73
CA THR A 111 -5.91 12.87 0.26
C THR A 111 -4.86 12.45 1.31
N ASN A 112 -3.95 11.54 0.96
CA ASN A 112 -2.86 11.02 1.79
C ASN A 112 -1.57 11.86 1.67
N ALA A 113 -1.64 13.11 1.20
CA ALA A 113 -0.47 13.97 1.06
C ALA A 113 0.22 14.24 2.40
N ASP A 114 -0.54 14.32 3.49
CA ASP A 114 -0.03 14.43 4.86
C ASP A 114 0.82 13.21 5.26
N LEU A 115 0.34 11.99 4.97
CA LEU A 115 1.06 10.75 5.24
C LEU A 115 2.36 10.66 4.46
N LEU A 116 2.31 11.02 3.17
CA LEU A 116 3.49 10.96 2.31
C LEU A 116 4.52 12.05 2.63
N ASN A 117 4.12 13.10 3.36
CA ASN A 117 4.99 14.18 3.82
C ASN A 117 5.37 14.04 5.31
N ASP A 118 4.92 13.00 6.01
CA ASP A 118 5.36 12.72 7.38
C ASP A 118 6.88 12.55 7.38
N ALA A 119 7.57 13.26 8.27
CA ALA A 119 9.04 13.30 8.31
C ALA A 119 9.70 11.92 8.53
N ARG A 120 8.92 10.93 8.98
CA ARG A 120 9.37 9.54 9.14
C ARG A 120 9.33 8.75 7.84
N VAL A 121 8.64 9.25 6.81
CA VAL A 121 8.37 8.50 5.57
C VAL A 121 9.39 8.83 4.50
N GLU A 122 10.03 7.77 4.02
CA GLU A 122 10.87 7.78 2.83
C GLU A 122 10.13 7.02 1.72
N LEU A 123 9.70 7.73 0.68
CA LEU A 123 9.03 7.12 -0.47
C LEU A 123 10.01 6.92 -1.63
N ILE A 124 10.11 5.68 -2.09
CA ILE A 124 10.93 5.28 -3.22
C ILE A 124 10.02 4.79 -4.34
N VAL A 125 10.11 5.42 -5.51
CA VAL A 125 9.46 4.92 -6.72
C VAL A 125 10.39 3.90 -7.38
N GLY A 126 10.04 2.61 -7.29
CA GLY A 126 10.90 1.54 -7.79
C GLY A 126 10.37 0.14 -7.51
N ASP A 127 11.08 -0.86 -8.03
CA ASP A 127 10.77 -2.27 -7.84
C ASP A 127 11.20 -2.74 -6.44
N PHE A 128 10.25 -3.27 -5.66
CA PHE A 128 10.49 -3.72 -4.28
C PHE A 128 11.57 -4.80 -4.17
N CYS A 129 11.57 -5.76 -5.08
CA CYS A 129 12.52 -6.87 -5.02
C CYS A 129 13.93 -6.39 -5.34
N SER A 130 14.07 -5.50 -6.33
CA SER A 130 15.32 -4.82 -6.66
C SER A 130 15.83 -3.98 -5.47
N TYR A 131 14.93 -3.28 -4.77
CA TYR A 131 15.28 -2.53 -3.57
C TYR A 131 15.84 -3.43 -2.47
N VAL A 132 15.15 -4.52 -2.14
CA VAL A 132 15.57 -5.46 -1.08
C VAL A 132 16.90 -6.13 -1.43
N GLN A 133 17.11 -6.50 -2.70
CA GLN A 133 18.38 -7.10 -3.16
C GLN A 133 19.56 -6.13 -3.10
N GLY A 134 19.33 -4.84 -3.34
CA GLY A 134 20.38 -3.81 -3.37
C GLY A 134 20.61 -3.08 -2.04
N SER A 135 19.70 -3.23 -1.07
CA SER A 135 19.73 -2.45 0.17
C SER A 135 20.46 -3.20 1.30
N PRO A 136 21.47 -2.60 1.95
CA PRO A 136 22.08 -3.16 3.16
C PRO A 136 21.27 -2.84 4.44
N ARG A 137 20.12 -2.17 4.33
CA ARG A 137 19.34 -1.67 5.48
C ARG A 137 18.56 -2.81 6.14
N ASN A 138 18.63 -2.86 7.47
CA ASN A 138 17.82 -3.75 8.28
C ASN A 138 16.50 -3.07 8.69
N TYR A 139 15.44 -3.87 8.79
CA TYR A 139 14.12 -3.42 9.24
C TYR A 139 13.65 -4.28 10.40
N HIS A 140 12.89 -3.66 11.30
CA HIS A 140 12.27 -4.33 12.44
C HIS A 140 10.92 -4.96 12.08
N GLY A 141 10.31 -4.49 10.99
CA GLY A 141 9.07 -5.02 10.44
C GLY A 141 8.99 -4.81 8.93
N ILE A 142 8.40 -5.76 8.22
CA ILE A 142 8.15 -5.67 6.78
C ILE A 142 6.67 -5.97 6.52
N ALA A 143 5.99 -5.05 5.86
CA ALA A 143 4.64 -5.22 5.32
C ALA A 143 4.73 -5.22 3.79
N MET A 144 4.44 -6.35 3.14
CA MET A 144 4.54 -6.46 1.68
C MET A 144 3.20 -6.86 1.07
N HIS A 145 2.69 -6.02 0.18
CA HIS A 145 1.54 -6.31 -0.67
C HIS A 145 1.72 -5.62 -2.02
N ILE A 146 2.43 -6.32 -2.93
CA ILE A 146 2.82 -5.80 -4.25
C ILE A 146 2.07 -6.50 -5.41
N ASP A 147 1.23 -7.49 -5.10
CA ASP A 147 0.56 -8.34 -6.08
C ASP A 147 -0.72 -8.98 -5.51
N VAL A 148 -1.59 -9.49 -6.38
CA VAL A 148 -2.78 -10.28 -6.05
C VAL A 148 -2.41 -11.59 -5.36
N GLY A 149 -1.33 -12.25 -5.78
CA GLY A 149 -0.91 -13.52 -5.20
C GLY A 149 -0.13 -14.43 -6.16
N PRO A 150 0.42 -15.55 -5.65
CA PRO A 150 1.20 -16.50 -6.46
C PRO A 150 0.35 -17.22 -7.51
N ASP A 151 -0.94 -17.41 -7.24
CA ASP A 151 -1.90 -18.04 -8.17
C ASP A 151 -2.30 -17.11 -9.31
N GLN A 152 -2.15 -15.79 -9.13
CA GLN A 152 -2.53 -14.78 -10.10
C GLN A 152 -1.56 -13.58 -10.04
N VAL A 153 -0.34 -13.78 -10.53
CA VAL A 153 0.67 -12.71 -10.58
C VAL A 153 0.22 -11.62 -11.57
N ALA A 154 -0.05 -10.41 -11.07
CA ALA A 154 -0.52 -9.27 -11.86
C ALA A 154 0.56 -8.73 -12.82
N ARG A 155 1.83 -8.85 -12.43
CA ARG A 155 3.00 -8.47 -13.26
C ARG A 155 4.05 -9.56 -13.19
N ALA A 156 4.50 -10.08 -14.33
CA ALA A 156 5.44 -11.21 -14.40
C ALA A 156 6.70 -11.04 -13.51
N GLY A 157 7.22 -9.82 -13.37
CA GLY A 157 8.36 -9.51 -12.52
C GLY A 157 8.14 -9.74 -11.02
N ASN A 158 6.89 -9.77 -10.53
CA ASN A 158 6.59 -10.04 -9.13
C ASN A 158 6.77 -11.52 -8.75
N ARG A 159 6.92 -12.43 -9.73
CA ARG A 159 7.17 -13.86 -9.48
C ARG A 159 8.40 -14.11 -8.61
N GLN A 160 9.37 -13.20 -8.62
CA GLN A 160 10.57 -13.29 -7.78
C GLN A 160 10.30 -13.09 -6.26
N ALA A 161 9.10 -12.64 -5.88
CA ALA A 161 8.69 -12.45 -4.50
C ALA A 161 8.10 -13.72 -3.85
N TYR A 162 7.97 -14.81 -4.61
CA TYR A 162 7.44 -16.11 -4.19
C TYR A 162 8.47 -17.22 -4.41
#